data_AF-A0A415PSX5-F1
#
_entry.id   AF-A0A415PSX5-F1
#
_cell.length_a   1.000
_cell.length_b   1.000
_cell.length_c   1.000
_cell.angle_alpha   90.00
_cell.angle_beta   90.00
_cell.angle_gamma   90.00
#
_symmetry.space_group_name_H-M   'P 1'
#
loop_
_entity.id
_entity.type
_entity.pdbx_description
1 polymer ?
#
loop_
_entity_poly.entity_id
_entity_poly.type
_entity_poly.pdbx_seq_one_letter_code
_entity_poly.pdbx_strand_id
1 'polypeptide(L)'
;MIQQVEKLKEIINQNSMGHLPLPYRVDLMKRIGNARIVQKILCECCKKACSCFSEEFGAENLLYSALFEIDSYLYKNKGTIESISVSVERLRNYAEQSIESCEDMAGWAIIALGYAIQNDAASILEIEDYNGEDDNTFDFESWNVDFICSIAYSGSNPFVEIGNVEKRKEYWLWYAKMVGEVTQNPNIEHLLLSEYRSGSSSIDIPARNQFDDTIEAQFKDILFYIMDCKSQKLKEGLEYNILFVSCVVDMFSITSSKGDIITLNTRNTDKICNAFRNIRELMYNKNSKQGAWFQVEMFLKSKAQYTLKFNYDNLEQIPSFFQKPDWLLEMFREYPRSQEYTPLWLRKIVGRRKLYLT
;
A
#
# COMPACT_ATOMS: atom_id res chain seq x y z
N MET A 1 -9.30 28.57 24.47
CA MET A 1 -8.76 28.18 23.16
C MET A 1 -7.97 29.30 22.49
N ILE A 2 -8.52 30.50 22.30
CA ILE A 2 -7.81 31.65 21.66
C ILE A 2 -6.47 31.98 22.34
N GLN A 3 -6.44 32.17 23.66
CA GLN A 3 -5.19 32.45 24.40
C GLN A 3 -4.13 31.33 24.26
N GLN A 4 -4.57 30.09 24.08
CA GLN A 4 -3.68 28.95 23.92
C GLN A 4 -3.08 28.90 22.52
N VAL A 5 -3.87 29.22 21.50
CA VAL A 5 -3.38 29.39 20.11
C VAL A 5 -2.29 30.46 20.04
N GLU A 6 -2.49 31.60 20.70
CA GLU A 6 -1.46 32.67 20.74
C GLU A 6 -0.18 32.21 21.45
N LYS A 7 -0.29 31.51 22.58
CA LYS A 7 0.87 30.94 23.27
C LYS A 7 1.65 29.97 22.37
N LEU A 8 0.95 29.12 21.60
CA LEU A 8 1.60 28.19 20.67
C LEU A 8 2.34 28.95 19.56
N LYS A 9 1.75 30.02 19.02
CA LYS A 9 2.41 30.88 18.03
C LYS A 9 3.69 31.50 18.57
N GLU A 10 3.70 31.96 19.82
CA GLU A 10 4.91 32.49 20.46
C GLU A 10 6.01 31.42 20.54
N ILE A 11 5.67 30.22 20.99
CA ILE A 11 6.61 29.07 21.08
C ILE A 11 7.19 28.75 19.69
N ILE A 12 6.34 28.65 18.67
CA ILE A 12 6.75 28.36 17.29
C ILE A 12 7.69 29.45 16.76
N ASN A 13 7.41 30.73 17.07
CA ASN A 13 8.24 31.85 16.63
C ASN A 13 9.61 31.89 17.31
N GLN A 14 9.72 31.38 18.54
CA GLN A 14 10.96 31.34 19.31
C GLN A 14 11.79 30.07 19.04
N ASN A 15 11.17 29.01 18.50
CA ASN A 15 11.87 27.77 18.17
C ASN A 15 12.80 27.97 16.97
N SER A 16 14.10 27.71 17.15
CA SER A 16 15.14 27.91 16.12
C SER A 16 14.98 27.00 14.91
N MET A 17 14.27 25.88 15.05
CA MET A 17 13.98 24.91 13.98
C MET A 17 12.60 25.13 13.36
N GLY A 18 11.85 26.13 13.82
CA GLY A 18 10.46 26.38 13.42
C GLY A 18 9.51 25.25 13.80
N HIS A 19 9.90 24.37 14.74
CA HIS A 19 9.14 23.20 15.21
C HIS A 19 8.19 23.57 16.35
N LEU A 20 7.10 22.80 16.49
CA LEU A 20 6.26 22.81 17.69
C LEU A 20 6.54 21.55 18.52
N PRO A 21 7.27 21.67 19.64
CA PRO A 21 7.65 20.52 20.47
C PRO A 21 6.47 19.67 20.93
N LEU A 22 6.66 18.36 20.97
CA LEU A 22 5.66 17.37 21.39
C LEU A 22 4.95 17.72 22.71
N PRO A 23 5.61 18.23 23.78
CA PRO A 23 4.94 18.59 25.03
C PRO A 23 3.79 19.57 24.88
N TYR A 24 3.92 20.54 23.97
CA TYR A 24 2.88 21.52 23.72
C TYR A 24 1.71 20.95 22.91
N ARG A 25 2.00 20.00 22.02
CA ARG A 25 0.98 19.29 21.24
C ARG A 25 0.17 18.35 22.13
N VAL A 26 0.84 17.57 22.98
CA VAL A 26 0.21 16.67 23.97
C VAL A 26 -0.67 17.45 24.96
N ASP A 27 -0.16 18.53 25.57
CA ASP A 27 -0.96 19.37 26.47
C ASP A 27 -2.20 19.96 25.77
N LEU A 28 -2.06 20.37 24.51
CA LEU A 28 -3.18 20.88 23.72
C LEU A 28 -4.24 19.79 23.46
N MET A 29 -3.83 18.61 22.99
CA MET A 29 -4.76 17.50 22.70
C MET A 29 -5.46 16.99 23.97
N LYS A 30 -4.72 16.83 25.07
CA LYS A 30 -5.29 16.41 26.37
C LYS A 30 -6.34 17.39 26.89
N ARG A 31 -6.15 18.70 26.70
CA ARG A 31 -7.15 19.71 27.06
C ARG A 31 -8.39 19.69 26.18
N ILE A 32 -8.25 19.34 24.90
CA ILE A 32 -9.40 19.11 24.04
C ILE A 32 -10.19 17.91 24.54
N GLY A 33 -9.49 16.84 24.98
CA GLY A 33 -10.05 15.72 25.74
C GLY A 33 -11.09 14.88 24.99
N ASN A 34 -11.35 15.17 23.73
CA ASN A 34 -12.30 14.47 22.88
C ASN A 34 -11.56 13.81 21.71
N ALA A 35 -11.44 12.48 21.77
CA ALA A 35 -10.75 11.67 20.77
C ALA A 35 -11.24 11.97 19.34
N ARG A 36 -12.55 12.13 19.14
CA ARG A 36 -13.13 12.42 17.82
C ARG A 36 -12.68 13.77 17.24
N ILE A 37 -12.53 14.78 18.09
CA ILE A 37 -12.02 16.10 17.67
C ILE A 37 -10.53 16.01 17.36
N VAL A 38 -9.76 15.28 18.17
CA VAL A 38 -8.33 15.04 17.91
C VAL A 38 -8.13 14.30 16.58
N GLN A 39 -8.89 13.23 16.33
CA GLN A 39 -8.86 12.51 15.04
C GLN A 39 -9.16 13.44 13.84
N LYS A 40 -10.08 14.38 13.99
CA LYS A 40 -10.39 15.39 12.97
C LYS A 40 -9.21 16.34 12.74
N ILE A 41 -8.58 16.83 13.81
CA ILE A 41 -7.35 17.64 13.71
C ILE A 41 -6.25 16.88 12.95
N LEU A 42 -6.02 15.62 13.29
CA LEU A 42 -5.02 14.78 12.62
C LEU A 42 -5.40 14.52 11.14
N CYS A 43 -6.69 14.35 10.84
CA CYS A 43 -7.18 14.23 9.47
C CYS A 43 -6.89 15.51 8.65
N GLU A 44 -7.17 16.69 9.20
CA GLU A 44 -6.85 17.96 8.55
C GLU A 44 -5.35 18.14 8.31
N CYS A 45 -4.50 17.61 9.20
CA CYS A 45 -3.05 17.56 8.98
C CYS A 45 -2.69 16.73 7.73
N CYS A 46 -3.27 15.54 7.59
CA CYS A 46 -3.07 14.70 6.40
C CYS A 46 -3.54 15.39 5.12
N LYS A 47 -4.72 16.04 5.14
CA LYS A 47 -5.22 16.81 4.00
C LYS A 47 -4.25 17.91 3.58
N LYS A 48 -3.71 18.66 4.55
CA LYS A 48 -2.72 19.72 4.31
C LYS A 48 -1.44 19.16 3.70
N ALA A 49 -0.90 18.06 4.24
CA ALA A 49 0.28 17.41 3.70
C ALA A 49 0.05 16.93 2.25
N CYS A 50 -1.04 16.19 2.01
CA CYS A 50 -1.38 15.68 0.67
C CYS A 50 -1.58 16.81 -0.35
N SER A 51 -2.11 17.97 0.07
CA SER A 51 -2.32 19.11 -0.83
C SER A 51 -1.03 19.68 -1.43
N CYS A 52 0.14 19.38 -0.84
CA CYS A 52 1.44 19.77 -1.39
C CYS A 52 1.86 18.91 -2.60
N PHE A 53 1.19 17.78 -2.80
CA PHE A 53 1.52 16.72 -3.75
C PHE A 53 0.26 16.35 -4.56
N SER A 54 -0.42 17.37 -5.12
CA SER A 54 -1.70 17.19 -5.80
C SER A 54 -1.62 16.33 -7.06
N GLU A 55 -0.43 16.22 -7.64
CA GLU A 55 -0.13 15.37 -8.78
C GLU A 55 -0.01 13.88 -8.39
N GLU A 56 0.33 13.60 -7.14
CA GLU A 56 0.60 12.30 -6.56
C GLU A 56 -0.62 11.74 -5.80
N PHE A 57 -1.28 12.60 -5.02
CA PHE A 57 -2.48 12.28 -4.23
C PHE A 57 -3.75 12.66 -5.01
N GLY A 58 -3.96 11.92 -6.10
CA GLY A 58 -5.18 11.97 -6.90
C GLY A 58 -6.12 10.78 -6.64
N ALA A 59 -7.23 10.74 -7.39
CA ALA A 59 -8.26 9.68 -7.29
C ALA A 59 -7.74 8.24 -7.50
N GLU A 60 -6.57 8.09 -8.11
CA GLU A 60 -5.98 6.79 -8.41
C GLU A 60 -5.02 6.29 -7.32
N ASN A 61 -4.64 7.15 -6.37
CA ASN A 61 -3.70 6.81 -5.31
C ASN A 61 -4.39 6.00 -4.21
N LEU A 62 -3.81 4.84 -3.87
CA LEU A 62 -4.37 3.90 -2.90
C LEU A 62 -4.42 4.48 -1.48
N LEU A 63 -3.40 5.22 -1.07
CA LEU A 63 -3.34 5.86 0.26
C LEU A 63 -4.32 7.02 0.32
N TYR A 64 -4.46 7.79 -0.76
CA TYR A 64 -5.46 8.86 -0.82
C TYR A 64 -6.89 8.33 -0.73
N SER A 65 -7.17 7.16 -1.30
CA SER A 65 -8.46 6.48 -1.12
C SER A 65 -8.75 6.13 0.35
N ALA A 66 -7.73 5.73 1.12
CA ALA A 66 -7.88 5.48 2.56
C ALA A 66 -8.15 6.78 3.33
N LEU A 67 -7.48 7.88 2.96
CA LEU A 67 -7.77 9.20 3.54
C LEU A 67 -9.21 9.65 3.27
N PHE A 68 -9.74 9.39 2.07
CA PHE A 68 -11.13 9.70 1.72
C PHE A 68 -12.14 8.88 2.54
N GLU A 69 -11.83 7.61 2.81
CA GLU A 69 -12.63 6.75 3.68
C GLU A 69 -12.65 7.31 5.12
N ILE A 70 -11.48 7.67 5.65
CA ILE A 70 -11.34 8.26 6.99
C ILE A 70 -12.09 9.61 7.08
N ASP A 71 -11.95 10.49 6.10
CA ASP A 71 -12.67 11.78 6.03
C ASP A 71 -14.19 11.58 6.04
N SER A 72 -14.68 10.67 5.20
CA SER A 72 -16.10 10.33 5.10
C SER A 72 -16.64 9.79 6.43
N TYR A 73 -15.85 9.00 7.15
CA TYR A 73 -16.20 8.53 8.47
C TYR A 73 -16.25 9.67 9.49
N LEU A 74 -15.26 10.56 9.50
CA LEU A 74 -15.15 11.66 10.46
C LEU A 74 -16.23 12.74 10.31
N TYR A 75 -16.54 13.12 9.07
CA TYR A 75 -17.39 14.29 8.78
C TYR A 75 -18.75 13.94 8.19
N LYS A 76 -18.88 12.80 7.51
CA LYS A 76 -20.10 12.42 6.76
C LYS A 76 -20.84 11.26 7.41
N ASN A 77 -20.33 10.72 8.52
CA ASN A 77 -20.84 9.52 9.20
C ASN A 77 -21.03 8.32 8.24
N LYS A 78 -20.07 8.13 7.32
CA LYS A 78 -20.06 7.03 6.34
C LYS A 78 -18.83 6.14 6.51
N GLY A 79 -19.00 4.83 6.45
CA GLY A 79 -17.92 3.86 6.69
C GLY A 79 -17.84 3.45 8.17
N THR A 80 -16.93 2.53 8.49
CA THR A 80 -16.74 2.02 9.86
C THR A 80 -15.26 1.95 10.24
N ILE A 81 -14.98 1.80 11.53
CA ILE A 81 -13.59 1.64 12.02
C ILE A 81 -12.99 0.34 11.44
N GLU A 82 -13.78 -0.72 11.33
CA GLU A 82 -13.35 -2.01 10.79
C GLU A 82 -12.96 -1.90 9.30
N SER A 83 -13.75 -1.17 8.50
CA SER A 83 -13.42 -0.99 7.07
C SER A 83 -12.13 -0.18 6.90
N ILE A 84 -11.96 0.88 7.70
CA ILE A 84 -10.72 1.67 7.75
C ILE A 84 -9.54 0.80 8.18
N SER A 85 -9.71 -0.03 9.21
CA SER A 85 -8.66 -0.93 9.70
C SER A 85 -8.21 -1.91 8.63
N VAL A 86 -9.15 -2.55 7.92
CA VAL A 86 -8.84 -3.45 6.80
C VAL A 86 -8.08 -2.72 5.68
N SER A 87 -8.51 -1.51 5.33
CA SER A 87 -7.84 -0.67 4.32
C SER A 87 -6.41 -0.31 4.73
N VAL A 88 -6.22 0.11 5.98
CA VAL A 88 -4.93 0.56 6.55
C VAL A 88 -3.96 -0.61 6.67
N GLU A 89 -4.38 -1.74 7.25
CA GLU A 89 -3.54 -2.93 7.38
C GLU A 89 -3.10 -3.48 6.03
N ARG A 90 -3.96 -3.40 5.01
CA ARG A 90 -3.60 -3.79 3.64
C ARG A 90 -2.51 -2.89 3.04
N LEU A 91 -2.46 -1.61 3.42
CA LEU A 91 -1.58 -0.61 2.84
C LEU A 91 -0.33 -0.30 3.70
N ARG A 92 -0.28 -0.78 4.94
CA ARG A 92 0.81 -0.53 5.90
C ARG A 92 2.19 -0.83 5.31
N ASN A 93 2.43 -2.09 4.94
CA ASN A 93 3.72 -2.51 4.38
C ASN A 93 4.03 -1.80 3.07
N TYR A 94 2.99 -1.52 2.27
CA TYR A 94 3.13 -0.78 1.02
C TYR A 94 3.62 0.65 1.26
N ALA A 95 3.12 1.34 2.28
CA ALA A 95 3.60 2.67 2.64
C ALA A 95 5.01 2.61 3.26
N GLU A 96 5.25 1.68 4.18
CA GLU A 96 6.50 1.54 4.93
C GLU A 96 7.71 1.27 4.01
N GLN A 97 7.61 0.32 3.08
CA GLN A 97 8.69 -0.01 2.14
C GLN A 97 8.99 1.09 1.11
N SER A 98 8.25 2.19 1.18
CA SER A 98 8.31 3.28 0.22
C SER A 98 8.85 4.56 0.82
N ILE A 99 9.16 4.62 2.12
CA ILE A 99 9.56 5.86 2.78
C ILE A 99 10.96 6.31 2.32
N GLU A 100 11.00 7.00 1.18
CA GLU A 100 12.23 7.57 0.59
C GLU A 100 12.08 9.07 0.30
N SER A 101 10.85 9.60 0.32
CA SER A 101 10.55 10.99 0.00
C SER A 101 9.50 11.62 0.93
N CYS A 102 9.30 12.93 0.76
CA CYS A 102 8.29 13.68 1.52
C CYS A 102 6.86 13.32 1.13
N GLU A 103 6.64 12.87 -0.12
CA GLU A 103 5.37 12.29 -0.58
C GLU A 103 5.06 11.01 0.21
N ASP A 104 6.07 10.15 0.36
CA ASP A 104 5.92 8.89 1.10
C ASP A 104 5.64 9.14 2.58
N MET A 105 6.22 10.19 3.17
CA MET A 105 5.87 10.63 4.53
C MET A 105 4.41 11.07 4.64
N ALA A 106 3.85 11.76 3.64
CA ALA A 106 2.41 12.04 3.61
C ALA A 106 1.59 10.75 3.53
N GLY A 107 2.07 9.75 2.79
CA GLY A 107 1.50 8.40 2.75
C GLY A 107 1.53 7.70 4.11
N TRP A 108 2.66 7.76 4.82
CA TRP A 108 2.80 7.20 6.16
C TRP A 108 1.91 7.91 7.19
N ALA A 109 1.73 9.23 7.07
CA ALA A 109 0.80 9.98 7.92
C ALA A 109 -0.64 9.47 7.80
N ILE A 110 -1.07 9.02 6.61
CA ILE A 110 -2.40 8.42 6.42
C ILE A 110 -2.52 7.08 7.15
N ILE A 111 -1.47 6.26 7.12
CA ILE A 111 -1.42 5.00 7.88
C ILE A 111 -1.50 5.28 9.39
N ALA A 112 -0.68 6.21 9.89
CA ALA A 112 -0.70 6.63 11.29
C ALA A 112 -2.07 7.22 11.70
N LEU A 113 -2.74 7.95 10.81
CA LEU A 113 -4.11 8.44 11.03
C LEU A 113 -5.09 7.28 11.15
N GLY A 114 -4.96 6.26 10.29
CA GLY A 114 -5.73 5.03 10.39
C GLY A 114 -5.64 4.35 11.76
N TYR A 115 -4.44 4.30 12.35
CA TYR A 115 -4.25 3.80 13.72
C TYR A 115 -4.82 4.75 14.78
N ALA A 116 -4.72 6.06 14.59
CA ALA A 116 -5.35 7.03 15.48
C ALA A 116 -6.89 6.93 15.46
N ILE A 117 -7.50 6.52 14.33
CA ILE A 117 -8.93 6.22 14.27
C ILE A 117 -9.29 4.97 15.08
N GLN A 118 -8.50 3.90 14.93
CA GLN A 118 -8.74 2.62 15.59
C GLN A 118 -8.55 2.67 17.10
N ASN A 119 -7.62 3.50 17.58
CA ASN A 119 -7.20 3.55 18.98
C ASN A 119 -7.58 4.88 19.65
N ASP A 120 -8.68 5.52 19.23
CA ASP A 120 -9.20 6.75 19.86
C ASP A 120 -8.16 7.86 20.08
N ALA A 121 -7.23 8.02 19.12
CA ALA A 121 -6.10 8.96 19.17
C ALA A 121 -5.18 8.79 20.39
N ALA A 122 -5.10 7.58 20.95
CA ALA A 122 -4.19 7.24 22.05
C ALA A 122 -2.73 7.59 21.75
N SER A 123 -2.32 7.55 20.47
CA SER A 123 -0.96 7.91 20.04
C SER A 123 -0.52 9.32 20.44
N ILE A 124 -1.44 10.25 20.75
CA ILE A 124 -1.10 11.59 21.28
C ILE A 124 -1.77 11.89 22.63
N LEU A 125 -2.87 11.20 22.95
CA LEU A 125 -3.60 11.39 24.22
C LEU A 125 -3.00 10.56 25.37
N GLU A 126 -2.46 9.38 25.06
CA GLU A 126 -2.03 8.36 26.02
C GLU A 126 -0.70 7.73 25.58
N ILE A 127 0.30 8.58 25.30
CA ILE A 127 1.65 8.14 24.93
C ILE A 127 2.25 7.33 26.10
N GLU A 128 2.61 6.07 25.82
CA GLU A 128 3.23 5.15 26.78
C GLU A 128 4.58 5.72 27.27
N ASP A 129 4.82 5.63 28.58
CA ASP A 129 6.04 6.08 29.26
C ASP A 129 6.48 7.53 28.96
N TYR A 130 5.57 8.40 28.52
CA TYR A 130 5.86 9.78 28.16
C TYR A 130 6.08 10.69 29.37
N ASN A 131 7.28 11.27 29.48
CA ASN A 131 7.70 12.18 30.55
C ASN A 131 8.02 13.60 30.06
N GLY A 132 7.62 13.95 28.84
CA GLY A 132 7.82 15.30 28.27
C GLY A 132 8.96 15.38 27.26
N GLU A 133 9.37 14.25 26.70
CA GLU A 133 10.32 14.16 25.60
C GLU A 133 9.78 14.82 24.31
N ASP A 134 10.66 15.06 23.33
CA ASP A 134 10.26 15.54 21.99
C ASP A 134 10.35 14.41 20.97
N ASP A 135 9.89 14.62 19.73
CA ASP A 135 9.72 13.54 18.74
C ASP A 135 11.02 12.77 18.42
N ASN A 136 12.19 13.37 18.67
CA ASN A 136 13.49 12.75 18.41
C ASN A 136 13.86 11.58 19.34
N THR A 137 13.10 11.35 20.41
CA THR A 137 13.32 10.21 21.31
C THR A 137 12.56 8.96 20.90
N PHE A 138 11.68 9.09 19.91
CA PHE A 138 10.80 8.02 19.45
C PHE A 138 11.20 7.53 18.06
N ASP A 139 11.01 6.24 17.83
CA ASP A 139 11.12 5.65 16.50
C ASP A 139 9.99 6.16 15.59
N PHE A 140 10.20 6.09 14.28
CA PHE A 140 9.31 6.73 13.31
C PHE A 140 7.90 6.11 13.29
N GLU A 141 7.76 4.85 13.72
CA GLU A 141 6.48 4.17 13.87
C GLU A 141 5.64 4.73 15.03
N SER A 142 6.28 5.39 15.99
CA SER A 142 5.63 6.01 17.15
C SER A 142 5.35 7.50 16.96
N TRP A 143 5.81 8.11 15.86
CA TRP A 143 5.56 9.51 15.58
C TRP A 143 4.08 9.82 15.38
N ASN A 144 3.68 11.01 15.84
CA ASN A 144 2.31 11.48 15.69
C ASN A 144 2.04 11.98 14.27
N VAL A 145 0.78 11.86 13.84
CA VAL A 145 0.33 12.25 12.49
C VAL A 145 0.66 13.71 12.17
N ASP A 146 0.49 14.62 13.13
CA ASP A 146 0.78 16.04 12.96
C ASP A 146 2.28 16.30 12.76
N PHE A 147 3.14 15.59 13.49
CA PHE A 147 4.59 15.65 13.29
C PHE A 147 5.01 15.08 11.93
N ILE A 148 4.52 13.89 11.55
CA ILE A 148 4.81 13.28 10.24
C ILE A 148 4.37 14.21 9.10
N CYS A 149 3.18 14.82 9.21
CA CYS A 149 2.69 15.79 8.24
C CYS A 149 3.56 17.05 8.16
N SER A 150 4.14 17.49 9.30
CA SER A 150 5.08 18.61 9.31
C SER A 150 6.37 18.30 8.53
N ILE A 151 6.85 17.05 8.60
CA ILE A 151 7.99 16.56 7.82
C ILE A 151 7.63 16.58 6.33
N ALA A 152 6.50 15.99 5.96
CA ALA A 152 6.02 15.95 4.58
C ALA A 152 5.86 17.37 3.98
N TYR A 153 5.30 18.30 4.76
CA TYR A 153 5.07 19.69 4.32
C TYR A 153 6.37 20.51 4.19
N SER A 154 7.24 20.41 5.19
CA SER A 154 8.50 21.20 5.23
C SER A 154 9.63 20.57 4.41
N GLY A 155 9.50 19.29 4.08
CA GLY A 155 10.44 18.54 3.27
C GLY A 155 11.59 17.89 4.05
N SER A 156 11.54 17.86 5.39
CA SER A 156 12.68 17.45 6.22
C SER A 156 12.31 17.20 7.68
N ASN A 157 13.00 16.27 8.34
CA ASN A 157 12.88 16.04 9.77
C ASN A 157 13.80 17.00 10.55
N PRO A 158 13.28 17.88 11.45
CA PRO A 158 14.07 18.86 12.21
C PRO A 158 15.24 18.25 13.01
N PHE A 159 15.12 16.99 13.40
CA PHE A 159 16.09 16.32 14.27
C PHE A 159 17.16 15.56 13.49
N VAL A 160 17.00 15.44 12.17
CA VAL A 160 17.97 14.81 11.27
C VAL A 160 18.72 15.87 10.47
N GLU A 161 18.01 16.85 9.94
CA GLU A 161 18.59 17.96 9.19
C GLU A 161 17.75 19.25 9.35
N ILE A 162 18.39 20.41 9.18
CA ILE A 162 17.72 21.71 9.39
C ILE A 162 16.52 21.86 8.45
N GLY A 163 16.76 21.59 7.16
CA GLY A 163 15.80 21.71 6.07
C GLY A 163 15.14 23.08 5.98
N ASN A 164 13.85 23.14 5.60
CA ASN A 164 13.13 24.39 5.39
C ASN A 164 12.39 24.84 6.67
N VAL A 165 13.11 25.59 7.51
CA VAL A 165 12.60 26.15 8.79
C VAL A 165 11.36 27.00 8.59
N GLU A 166 11.33 27.88 7.58
CA GLU A 166 10.19 28.77 7.34
C GLU A 166 8.92 28.01 6.94
N LYS A 167 9.03 26.97 6.10
CA LYS A 167 7.89 26.10 5.77
C LYS A 167 7.42 25.30 6.98
N ARG A 168 8.34 24.80 7.81
CA ARG A 168 7.96 24.08 9.04
C ARG A 168 7.19 25.02 9.99
N LYS A 169 7.69 26.24 10.13
CA LYS A 169 7.04 27.30 10.90
C LYS A 169 5.65 27.64 10.34
N GLU A 170 5.53 27.79 9.03
CA GLU A 170 4.24 28.01 8.35
C GLU A 170 3.25 26.90 8.67
N TYR A 171 3.68 25.63 8.58
CA TYR A 171 2.85 24.48 8.93
C TYR A 171 2.33 24.56 10.36
N TRP A 172 3.21 24.78 11.34
CA TRP A 172 2.80 24.80 12.74
C TRP A 172 1.95 26.02 13.11
N LEU A 173 2.18 27.18 12.48
CA LEU A 173 1.31 28.34 12.64
C LEU A 173 -0.08 28.09 12.05
N TRP A 174 -0.15 27.45 10.88
CA TRP A 174 -1.41 26.97 10.30
C TRP A 174 -2.10 25.96 11.22
N TYR A 175 -1.37 24.97 11.73
CA TYR A 175 -1.87 23.96 12.66
C TYR A 175 -2.50 24.60 13.90
N ALA A 176 -1.81 25.53 14.55
CA ALA A 176 -2.31 26.21 15.75
C ALA A 176 -3.64 26.93 15.48
N LYS A 177 -3.77 27.56 14.30
CA LYS A 177 -5.03 28.19 13.87
C LYS A 177 -6.12 27.15 13.59
N MET A 178 -5.79 26.11 12.82
CA MET A 178 -6.70 25.04 12.41
C MET A 178 -7.28 24.30 13.61
N VAL A 179 -6.46 23.97 14.63
CA VAL A 179 -6.93 23.34 15.87
C VAL A 179 -8.01 24.19 16.55
N GLY A 180 -7.81 25.51 16.59
CA GLY A 180 -8.79 26.43 17.14
C GLY A 180 -10.12 26.43 16.38
N GLU A 181 -10.06 26.40 15.05
CA GLU A 181 -11.23 26.39 14.17
C GLU A 181 -12.01 25.07 14.25
N VAL A 182 -11.31 23.92 14.18
CA VAL A 182 -11.92 22.58 14.30
C VAL A 182 -12.52 22.37 15.70
N THR A 183 -11.87 22.85 16.76
CA THR A 183 -12.42 22.73 18.12
C THR A 183 -13.71 23.54 18.29
N GLN A 184 -13.82 24.70 17.63
CA GLN A 184 -15.03 25.53 17.69
C GLN A 184 -16.16 24.96 16.83
N ASN A 185 -15.84 24.40 15.66
CA ASN A 185 -16.82 23.89 14.71
C ASN A 185 -16.46 22.46 14.24
N PRO A 186 -16.54 21.46 15.13
CA PRO A 186 -15.99 20.13 14.86
C PRO A 186 -16.72 19.37 13.75
N ASN A 187 -17.89 19.81 13.31
CA ASN A 187 -18.67 19.15 12.26
C ASN A 187 -18.45 19.74 10.87
N ILE A 188 -17.61 20.78 10.75
CA ILE A 188 -17.30 21.43 9.48
C ILE A 188 -15.89 21.00 9.04
N GLU A 189 -15.77 20.49 7.81
CA GLU A 189 -14.46 20.19 7.20
C GLU A 189 -13.65 21.49 7.07
N HIS A 190 -12.38 21.50 7.52
CA HIS A 190 -11.53 22.70 7.42
C HIS A 190 -10.88 22.77 6.04
N LEU A 191 -10.37 21.66 5.52
CA LEU A 191 -9.93 21.48 4.14
C LEU A 191 -10.82 20.46 3.43
N LEU A 192 -11.12 20.76 2.16
CA LEU A 192 -11.80 19.83 1.26
C LEU A 192 -10.78 18.94 0.56
N LEU A 193 -11.05 17.64 0.50
CA LEU A 193 -10.34 16.74 -0.38
C LEU A 193 -10.70 17.06 -1.84
N SER A 194 -9.70 17.13 -2.71
CA SER A 194 -9.93 17.28 -4.15
C SER A 194 -10.80 16.14 -4.67
N GLU A 195 -11.81 16.46 -5.49
CA GLU A 195 -12.79 15.48 -5.96
C GLU A 195 -12.16 14.25 -6.61
N TYR A 196 -12.66 13.08 -6.19
CA TYR A 196 -12.38 11.79 -6.79
C TYR A 196 -12.95 11.75 -8.22
N ARG A 197 -12.09 11.89 -9.24
CA ARG A 197 -12.44 11.55 -10.62
C ARG A 197 -12.01 10.11 -10.87
N SER A 198 -12.94 9.15 -10.75
CA SER A 198 -12.69 7.82 -11.32
C SER A 198 -12.63 7.96 -12.83
N GLY A 199 -11.43 8.02 -13.39
CA GLY A 199 -11.23 7.77 -14.80
C GLY A 199 -11.59 6.31 -15.09
N SER A 200 -12.81 6.06 -15.57
CA SER A 200 -13.19 4.76 -16.12
C SER A 200 -12.67 4.64 -17.55
N SER A 201 -11.36 4.80 -17.75
CA SER A 201 -10.77 4.47 -19.04
C SER A 201 -10.41 2.99 -19.01
N SER A 202 -11.17 2.17 -19.75
CA SER A 202 -10.72 0.82 -20.09
C SER A 202 -9.44 0.95 -20.91
N ILE A 203 -8.34 0.39 -20.41
CA ILE A 203 -7.07 0.32 -21.15
C ILE A 203 -7.08 -1.00 -21.90
N ASP A 204 -6.88 -0.94 -23.22
CA ASP A 204 -6.62 -2.14 -24.01
C ASP A 204 -5.18 -2.59 -23.78
N ILE A 205 -5.01 -3.84 -23.33
CA ILE A 205 -3.70 -4.43 -23.08
C ILE A 205 -3.34 -5.29 -24.29
N PRO A 206 -2.22 -5.00 -24.99
CA PRO A 206 -1.88 -5.75 -26.19
C PRO A 206 -1.63 -7.23 -25.87
N ALA A 207 -1.85 -8.09 -26.86
CA ALA A 207 -1.54 -9.51 -26.74
C ALA A 207 -0.04 -9.73 -26.47
N ARG A 208 0.26 -10.74 -25.66
CA ARG A 208 1.64 -11.13 -25.32
C ARG A 208 2.13 -12.24 -26.23
N ASN A 209 3.41 -12.21 -26.59
CA ASN A 209 4.06 -13.14 -27.52
C ASN A 209 5.31 -13.82 -26.93
N GLN A 210 5.36 -13.97 -25.61
CA GLN A 210 6.45 -14.63 -24.87
C GLN A 210 6.38 -16.17 -24.91
N PHE A 211 5.27 -16.74 -25.38
CA PHE A 211 5.04 -18.19 -25.44
C PHE A 211 5.34 -18.73 -26.84
N ASP A 212 6.17 -19.76 -26.92
CA ASP A 212 6.53 -20.47 -28.16
C ASP A 212 6.85 -21.95 -27.87
N ASP A 213 7.23 -22.69 -28.91
CA ASP A 213 7.52 -24.14 -28.85
C ASP A 213 8.59 -24.50 -27.81
N THR A 214 9.56 -23.61 -27.55
CA THR A 214 10.61 -23.87 -26.55
C THR A 214 10.05 -23.78 -25.13
N ILE A 215 9.20 -22.79 -24.88
CA ILE A 215 8.51 -22.65 -23.59
C ILE A 215 7.51 -23.80 -23.41
N GLU A 216 6.78 -24.16 -24.46
CA GLU A 216 5.84 -25.28 -24.44
C GLU A 216 6.54 -26.60 -24.08
N ALA A 217 7.73 -26.86 -24.63
CA ALA A 217 8.51 -28.04 -24.30
C ALA A 217 8.85 -28.13 -22.80
N GLN A 218 9.21 -27.00 -22.16
CA GLN A 218 9.49 -27.00 -20.72
C GLN A 218 8.24 -27.26 -19.87
N PHE A 219 7.08 -26.71 -20.26
CA PHE A 219 5.83 -27.05 -19.60
C PHE A 219 5.49 -28.55 -19.75
N LYS A 220 5.74 -29.14 -20.93
CA LYS A 220 5.57 -30.59 -21.13
C LYS A 220 6.43 -31.39 -20.17
N ASP A 221 7.71 -31.03 -20.03
CA ASP A 221 8.64 -31.72 -19.11
C ASP A 221 8.15 -31.68 -17.66
N ILE A 222 7.63 -30.53 -17.20
CA ILE A 222 7.06 -30.39 -15.87
C ILE A 222 5.79 -31.25 -15.73
N LEU A 223 4.87 -31.21 -16.70
CA LEU A 223 3.65 -32.01 -16.67
C LEU A 223 3.95 -33.51 -16.65
N PHE A 224 4.91 -33.97 -17.45
CA PHE A 224 5.40 -35.35 -17.40
C PHE A 224 5.95 -35.69 -16.02
N TYR A 225 6.77 -34.81 -15.44
CA TYR A 225 7.30 -34.99 -14.09
C TYR A 225 6.19 -35.11 -13.03
N ILE A 226 5.17 -34.25 -13.10
CA ILE A 226 4.01 -34.26 -12.20
C ILE A 226 3.25 -35.59 -12.33
N MET A 227 2.98 -36.04 -13.56
CA MET A 227 2.26 -37.29 -13.80
C MET A 227 3.02 -38.52 -13.31
N ASP A 228 4.36 -38.50 -13.35
CA ASP A 228 5.21 -39.63 -12.98
C ASP A 228 5.62 -39.61 -11.48
N CYS A 229 5.18 -38.61 -10.70
CA CYS A 229 5.42 -38.54 -9.26
C CYS A 229 4.77 -39.72 -8.52
N LYS A 230 5.62 -40.60 -7.96
CA LYS A 230 5.21 -41.87 -7.32
C LYS A 230 4.28 -41.73 -6.11
N SER A 231 4.22 -40.57 -5.45
CA SER A 231 3.50 -40.41 -4.18
C SER A 231 1.97 -40.47 -4.31
N GLN A 232 1.43 -40.36 -5.53
CA GLN A 232 0.05 -40.70 -5.92
C GLN A 232 0.01 -40.57 -7.44
N LYS A 233 0.20 -41.68 -8.19
CA LYS A 233 0.05 -41.64 -9.66
C LYS A 233 -1.29 -40.99 -9.98
N LEU A 234 -1.26 -39.87 -10.71
CA LEU A 234 -2.47 -39.26 -11.24
C LEU A 234 -3.22 -40.36 -12.00
N LYS A 235 -4.51 -40.51 -11.67
CA LYS A 235 -5.34 -41.57 -12.20
C LYS A 235 -5.62 -41.27 -13.67
N GLU A 236 -5.32 -42.23 -14.54
CA GLU A 236 -5.70 -42.14 -15.95
C GLU A 236 -7.23 -41.96 -16.07
N GLY A 237 -7.65 -41.07 -16.98
CA GLY A 237 -9.06 -40.75 -17.21
C GLY A 237 -9.66 -39.70 -16.27
N LEU A 238 -8.91 -39.17 -15.30
CA LEU A 238 -9.29 -38.00 -14.52
C LEU A 238 -8.63 -36.73 -15.07
N GLU A 239 -9.34 -35.61 -15.00
CA GLU A 239 -8.82 -34.30 -15.38
C GLU A 239 -8.30 -33.58 -14.14
N TYR A 240 -7.27 -32.75 -14.33
CA TYR A 240 -6.59 -32.05 -13.25
C TYR A 240 -6.43 -30.58 -13.58
N ASN A 241 -6.73 -29.72 -12.60
CA ASN A 241 -6.36 -28.31 -12.62
C ASN A 241 -5.09 -28.14 -11.79
N ILE A 242 -4.05 -27.60 -12.41
CA ILE A 242 -2.78 -27.29 -11.77
C ILE A 242 -2.64 -25.78 -11.77
N LEU A 243 -2.53 -25.20 -10.58
CA LEU A 243 -2.43 -23.76 -10.39
C LEU A 243 -1.07 -23.43 -9.80
N PHE A 244 -0.36 -22.51 -10.44
CA PHE A 244 0.83 -21.89 -9.88
C PHE A 244 0.65 -20.37 -9.85
N VAL A 245 0.81 -19.78 -8.68
CA VAL A 245 0.77 -18.32 -8.44
C VAL A 245 2.07 -17.93 -7.79
N SER A 246 2.66 -16.83 -8.24
CA SER A 246 3.93 -16.36 -7.68
C SER A 246 4.01 -14.83 -7.65
N CYS A 247 4.35 -14.31 -6.47
CA CYS A 247 4.76 -12.93 -6.20
C CYS A 247 6.03 -13.01 -5.34
N VAL A 248 6.07 -12.34 -4.18
CA VAL A 248 7.11 -12.53 -3.15
C VAL A 248 7.12 -13.95 -2.58
N VAL A 249 5.95 -14.58 -2.56
CA VAL A 249 5.76 -15.98 -2.17
C VAL A 249 5.05 -16.73 -3.28
N ASP A 250 5.02 -18.06 -3.18
CA ASP A 250 4.42 -18.92 -4.19
C ASP A 250 3.35 -19.83 -3.62
N MET A 251 2.38 -20.18 -4.48
CA MET A 251 1.44 -21.26 -4.24
C MET A 251 1.44 -22.20 -5.44
N PHE A 252 1.51 -23.49 -5.14
CA PHE A 252 1.32 -24.57 -6.09
C PHE A 252 0.22 -25.49 -5.59
N SER A 253 -0.76 -25.78 -6.44
CA SER A 253 -1.82 -26.74 -6.11
C SER A 253 -2.21 -27.58 -7.31
N ILE A 254 -2.69 -28.79 -7.02
CA ILE A 254 -3.25 -29.72 -7.99
C ILE A 254 -4.61 -30.18 -7.46
N THR A 255 -5.66 -29.97 -8.24
CA THR A 255 -7.03 -30.36 -7.90
C THR A 255 -7.59 -31.22 -9.02
N SER A 256 -8.17 -32.38 -8.68
CA SER A 256 -8.85 -33.22 -9.68
C SER A 256 -10.22 -32.64 -10.05
N SER A 257 -10.77 -33.07 -11.18
CA SER A 257 -12.15 -32.75 -11.57
C SER A 257 -13.22 -33.24 -10.59
N LYS A 258 -12.86 -34.12 -9.64
CA LYS A 258 -13.74 -34.57 -8.54
C LYS A 258 -13.61 -33.72 -7.27
N GLY A 259 -12.72 -32.72 -7.25
CA GLY A 259 -12.46 -31.87 -6.10
C GLY A 259 -11.37 -32.39 -5.16
N ASP A 260 -10.78 -33.56 -5.42
CA ASP A 260 -9.68 -34.08 -4.61
C ASP A 260 -8.42 -33.20 -4.76
N ILE A 261 -7.87 -32.74 -3.62
CA ILE A 261 -6.59 -32.02 -3.56
C ILE A 261 -5.45 -33.03 -3.52
N ILE A 262 -4.50 -32.90 -4.44
CA ILE A 262 -3.35 -33.80 -4.53
C ILE A 262 -2.13 -33.13 -3.90
N THR A 263 -1.57 -33.81 -2.90
CA THR A 263 -0.39 -33.32 -2.17
C THR A 263 0.85 -34.06 -2.65
N LEU A 264 1.86 -33.31 -3.07
CA LEU A 264 3.19 -33.83 -3.37
C LEU A 264 4.10 -33.66 -2.15
N ASN A 265 5.14 -34.50 -2.05
CA ASN A 265 6.18 -34.27 -1.03
C ASN A 265 6.95 -32.97 -1.31
N THR A 266 7.54 -32.40 -0.27
CA THR A 266 8.26 -31.11 -0.32
C THR A 266 9.30 -31.06 -1.44
N ARG A 267 10.14 -32.10 -1.58
CA ARG A 267 11.17 -32.16 -2.62
C ARG A 267 10.59 -32.03 -4.03
N ASN A 268 9.47 -32.70 -4.29
CA ASN A 268 8.81 -32.63 -5.60
C ASN A 268 8.18 -31.26 -5.83
N THR A 269 7.48 -30.72 -4.83
CA THR A 269 6.91 -29.37 -4.88
C THR A 269 7.99 -28.32 -5.16
N ASP A 270 9.10 -28.35 -4.44
CA ASP A 270 10.20 -27.38 -4.62
C ASP A 270 10.77 -27.44 -6.04
N LYS A 271 10.98 -28.65 -6.56
CA LYS A 271 11.49 -28.84 -7.93
C LYS A 271 10.53 -28.28 -8.97
N ILE A 272 9.22 -28.50 -8.79
CA ILE A 272 8.18 -28.01 -9.71
C ILE A 272 8.07 -26.48 -9.62
N CYS A 273 8.03 -25.90 -8.42
CA CYS A 273 8.00 -24.45 -8.23
C CYS A 273 9.22 -23.78 -8.84
N ASN A 274 10.43 -24.33 -8.64
CA ASN A 274 11.65 -23.82 -9.27
C ASN A 274 11.57 -23.87 -10.81
N ALA A 275 11.01 -24.94 -11.37
CA ALA A 275 10.84 -25.05 -12.81
C ALA A 275 9.86 -23.99 -13.34
N PHE A 276 8.74 -23.72 -12.65
CA PHE A 276 7.83 -22.63 -13.03
C PHE A 276 8.48 -21.25 -12.94
N ARG A 277 9.26 -20.98 -11.89
CA ARG A 277 10.02 -19.72 -11.77
C ARG A 277 10.98 -19.54 -12.94
N ASN A 278 11.73 -20.58 -13.29
CA ASN A 278 12.66 -20.55 -14.42
C ASN A 278 11.92 -20.30 -15.74
N ILE A 279 10.77 -20.94 -15.96
CA ILE A 279 9.96 -20.67 -17.16
C ILE A 279 9.46 -19.23 -17.18
N ARG A 280 9.00 -18.70 -16.03
CA ARG A 280 8.57 -17.30 -15.91
C ARG A 280 9.70 -16.34 -16.31
N GLU A 281 10.89 -16.56 -15.78
CA GLU A 281 12.08 -15.77 -16.08
C GLU A 281 12.46 -15.87 -17.57
N LEU A 282 12.42 -17.07 -18.15
CA LEU A 282 12.68 -17.26 -19.57
C LEU A 282 11.66 -16.54 -20.45
N MET A 283 10.36 -16.64 -20.13
CA MET A 283 9.30 -15.91 -20.83
C MET A 283 9.49 -14.39 -20.71
N TYR A 284 9.81 -13.90 -19.51
CA TYR A 284 10.11 -12.50 -19.28
C TYR A 284 11.28 -12.03 -20.15
N ASN A 285 12.40 -12.77 -20.14
CA ASN A 285 13.61 -12.41 -20.88
C ASN A 285 13.42 -12.39 -22.40
N LYS A 286 12.45 -13.13 -22.95
CA LYS A 286 12.09 -13.03 -24.39
C LYS A 286 11.53 -11.68 -24.78
N ASN A 287 10.72 -11.07 -23.91
CA ASN A 287 10.16 -9.75 -24.15
C ASN A 287 9.79 -9.09 -22.82
N SER A 288 10.77 -8.43 -22.20
CA SER A 288 10.61 -7.85 -20.87
C SER A 288 9.56 -6.74 -20.82
N LYS A 289 9.34 -6.03 -21.95
CA LYS A 289 8.30 -4.98 -22.05
C LYS A 289 6.90 -5.50 -21.71
N GLN A 290 6.63 -6.78 -21.93
CA GLN A 290 5.33 -7.41 -21.66
C GLN A 290 5.13 -7.83 -20.19
N GLY A 291 6.20 -7.84 -19.39
CA GLY A 291 6.21 -8.27 -17.99
C GLY A 291 6.15 -9.78 -17.80
N ALA A 292 6.20 -10.20 -16.55
CA ALA A 292 6.00 -11.60 -16.16
C ALA A 292 4.53 -11.86 -15.78
N TRP A 293 4.08 -13.10 -15.91
CA TRP A 293 2.76 -13.52 -15.43
C TRP A 293 2.78 -13.66 -13.90
N PHE A 294 1.65 -13.36 -13.26
CA PHE A 294 1.43 -13.58 -11.82
C PHE A 294 0.97 -15.00 -11.53
N GLN A 295 0.28 -15.61 -12.50
CA GLN A 295 -0.34 -16.91 -12.34
C GLN A 295 -0.36 -17.66 -13.67
N VAL A 296 -0.16 -18.97 -13.60
CA VAL A 296 -0.45 -19.91 -14.69
C VAL A 296 -1.40 -20.99 -14.17
N GLU A 297 -2.47 -21.20 -14.93
CA GLU A 297 -3.43 -22.28 -14.74
C GLU A 297 -3.24 -23.28 -15.87
N MET A 298 -3.13 -24.56 -15.53
CA MET A 298 -2.95 -25.64 -16.48
C MET A 298 -4.03 -26.67 -16.28
N PHE A 299 -4.77 -26.93 -17.35
CA PHE A 299 -5.80 -27.96 -17.34
C PHE A 299 -5.28 -29.18 -18.07
N LEU A 300 -5.10 -30.27 -17.32
CA LEU A 300 -4.47 -31.51 -17.78
C LEU A 300 -5.54 -32.60 -17.89
N LYS A 301 -5.78 -33.09 -19.12
CA LYS A 301 -6.60 -34.30 -19.37
C LYS A 301 -5.74 -35.55 -19.50
N SER A 302 -4.61 -35.41 -20.20
CA SER A 302 -3.62 -36.48 -20.38
C SER A 302 -2.27 -35.90 -20.77
N LYS A 303 -1.21 -36.72 -20.81
CA LYS A 303 0.14 -36.33 -21.24
C LYS A 303 0.17 -35.56 -22.58
N ALA A 304 -0.77 -35.86 -23.48
CA ALA A 304 -0.85 -35.26 -24.81
C ALA A 304 -1.93 -34.17 -24.94
N GLN A 305 -2.79 -34.00 -23.93
CA GLN A 305 -3.92 -33.09 -23.99
C GLN A 305 -3.96 -32.22 -22.72
N TYR A 306 -3.46 -31.00 -22.86
CA TYR A 306 -3.52 -29.98 -21.83
C TYR A 306 -3.70 -28.59 -22.44
N THR A 307 -4.15 -27.63 -21.63
CA THR A 307 -4.18 -26.21 -21.99
C THR A 307 -3.45 -25.39 -20.93
N LEU A 308 -2.89 -24.26 -21.34
CA LEU A 308 -2.21 -23.30 -20.48
C LEU A 308 -2.95 -21.97 -20.55
N LYS A 309 -3.17 -21.34 -19.39
CA LYS A 309 -3.75 -20.01 -19.29
C LYS A 309 -2.91 -19.18 -18.34
N PHE A 310 -2.31 -18.13 -18.88
CA PHE A 310 -1.52 -17.17 -18.12
C PHE A 310 -2.38 -15.99 -17.68
N ASN A 311 -2.18 -15.53 -16.46
CA ASN A 311 -2.79 -14.32 -15.93
C ASN A 311 -1.71 -13.29 -15.61
N TYR A 312 -1.72 -12.20 -16.37
CA TYR A 312 -0.86 -11.03 -16.18
C TYR A 312 -1.62 -9.82 -15.62
N ASP A 313 -2.95 -9.81 -15.78
CA ASP A 313 -3.73 -8.56 -15.77
C ASP A 313 -5.03 -8.63 -14.99
N ASN A 314 -5.54 -9.81 -14.64
CA ASN A 314 -6.79 -9.94 -13.91
C ASN A 314 -6.52 -10.16 -12.41
N LEU A 315 -6.66 -9.09 -11.62
CA LEU A 315 -6.45 -9.14 -10.18
C LEU A 315 -7.42 -10.09 -9.46
N GLU A 316 -8.69 -10.15 -9.90
CA GLU A 316 -9.73 -10.97 -9.28
C GLU A 316 -9.47 -12.48 -9.44
N GLN A 317 -8.75 -12.89 -10.50
CA GLN A 317 -8.33 -14.28 -10.69
C GLN A 317 -7.14 -14.68 -9.80
N ILE A 318 -6.37 -13.71 -9.29
CA ILE A 318 -5.28 -13.98 -8.36
C ILE A 318 -5.90 -14.25 -6.98
N PRO A 319 -5.49 -15.29 -6.24
CA PRO A 319 -6.04 -15.55 -4.91
C PRO A 319 -5.80 -14.35 -3.96
N SER A 320 -6.80 -14.01 -3.13
CA SER A 320 -6.80 -12.79 -2.31
C SER A 320 -5.56 -12.61 -1.42
N PHE A 321 -4.97 -13.71 -0.95
CA PHE A 321 -3.73 -13.71 -0.19
C PHE A 321 -2.56 -13.06 -0.95
N PHE A 322 -2.51 -13.19 -2.28
CA PHE A 322 -1.47 -12.65 -3.16
C PHE A 322 -1.79 -11.24 -3.67
N GLN A 323 -2.97 -10.69 -3.36
CA GLN A 323 -3.38 -9.36 -3.83
C GLN A 323 -2.83 -8.21 -2.96
N LYS A 324 -1.80 -8.50 -2.15
CA LYS A 324 -1.15 -7.53 -1.25
C LYS A 324 -0.38 -6.48 -2.09
N PRO A 325 -0.69 -5.17 -1.97
CA PRO A 325 -0.07 -4.14 -2.81
C PRO A 325 1.45 -4.11 -2.74
N ASP A 326 2.02 -4.37 -1.56
CA ASP A 326 3.47 -4.46 -1.36
C ASP A 326 4.09 -5.61 -2.15
N TRP A 327 3.47 -6.79 -2.14
CA TRP A 327 3.97 -7.95 -2.89
C TRP A 327 3.85 -7.78 -4.40
N LEU A 328 2.75 -7.17 -4.84
CA LEU A 328 2.52 -6.88 -6.26
C LEU A 328 3.51 -5.83 -6.77
N LEU A 329 3.83 -4.84 -5.95
CA LEU A 329 4.87 -3.86 -6.26
C LEU A 329 6.25 -4.50 -6.33
N GLU A 330 6.59 -5.39 -5.38
CA GLU A 330 7.89 -6.06 -5.39
C GLU A 330 8.04 -6.98 -6.62
N MET A 331 6.99 -7.71 -6.99
CA MET A 331 6.96 -8.46 -8.25
C MET A 331 7.23 -7.54 -9.44
N PHE A 332 6.59 -6.36 -9.47
CA PHE A 332 6.82 -5.40 -10.55
C PHE A 332 8.26 -4.85 -10.57
N ARG A 333 8.91 -4.71 -9.41
CA ARG A 333 10.32 -4.30 -9.33
C ARG A 333 11.25 -5.38 -9.90
N GLU A 334 10.97 -6.65 -9.64
CA GLU A 334 11.73 -7.78 -10.20
C GLU A 334 11.49 -7.95 -11.71
N TYR A 335 10.23 -7.81 -12.15
CA TYR A 335 9.81 -8.00 -13.54
C TYR A 335 9.09 -6.77 -14.09
N PRO A 336 9.80 -5.63 -14.26
CA PRO A 336 9.21 -4.40 -14.73
C PRO A 336 8.68 -4.58 -16.15
N ARG A 337 7.60 -3.87 -16.46
CA ARG A 337 6.95 -3.87 -17.79
C ARG A 337 6.67 -2.47 -18.27
N SER A 338 6.47 -2.30 -19.58
CA SER A 338 6.11 -0.99 -20.12
C SER A 338 4.68 -0.62 -19.74
N GLN A 339 4.39 0.68 -19.77
CA GLN A 339 3.10 1.21 -19.33
C GLN A 339 1.94 0.61 -20.14
N GLU A 340 2.10 0.45 -21.46
CA GLU A 340 1.09 -0.13 -22.37
C GLU A 340 0.68 -1.57 -21.99
N TYR A 341 1.59 -2.36 -21.40
CA TYR A 341 1.30 -3.73 -20.93
C TYR A 341 0.89 -3.79 -19.46
N THR A 342 0.65 -2.65 -18.82
CA THR A 342 0.28 -2.58 -17.41
C THR A 342 -1.20 -2.20 -17.25
N PRO A 343 -2.04 -3.03 -16.61
CA PRO A 343 -3.44 -2.75 -16.34
C PRO A 343 -3.59 -1.65 -15.29
N LEU A 344 -4.73 -0.96 -15.30
CA LEU A 344 -4.98 0.20 -14.45
C LEU A 344 -4.76 -0.10 -12.96
N TRP A 345 -5.22 -1.25 -12.45
CA TRP A 345 -5.05 -1.60 -11.04
C TRP A 345 -3.57 -1.69 -10.64
N LEU A 346 -2.70 -2.22 -11.51
CA LEU A 346 -1.29 -2.30 -11.21
C LEU A 346 -0.62 -0.94 -11.39
N ARG A 347 -1.10 -0.11 -12.33
CA ARG A 347 -0.65 1.28 -12.44
C ARG A 347 -0.92 2.08 -11.16
N LYS A 348 -2.03 1.82 -10.47
CA LYS A 348 -2.35 2.44 -9.17
C LYS A 348 -1.39 2.03 -8.06
N ILE A 349 -0.94 0.78 -8.06
CA ILE A 349 0.05 0.25 -7.11
C ILE A 349 1.46 0.79 -7.42
N VAL A 350 1.85 0.77 -8.69
CA VAL A 350 3.16 1.28 -9.13
C VAL A 350 3.23 2.81 -8.98
N GLY A 351 2.12 3.49 -9.22
CA GLY A 351 2.01 4.95 -9.14
C GLY A 351 3.05 5.66 -10.01
N ARG A 352 3.59 6.75 -9.48
CA ARG A 352 4.62 7.58 -10.13
C ARG A 352 6.05 7.13 -9.88
N ARG A 353 6.28 5.92 -9.33
CA ARG A 353 7.62 5.38 -9.04
C ARG A 353 8.53 5.18 -10.27
N LYS A 354 8.06 5.53 -11.48
CA LYS A 354 8.75 5.42 -12.79
C LYS A 354 9.45 4.08 -13.01
N LEU A 355 8.91 3.02 -12.43
CA LEU A 355 9.43 1.65 -12.59
C LEU A 355 9.14 1.05 -13.98
N TYR A 356 8.44 1.79 -14.85
CA TYR A 356 8.08 1.29 -16.17
C TYR A 356 9.30 1.24 -17.10
N LEU A 357 9.35 0.19 -17.90
CA LEU A 357 10.28 0.15 -19.03
C LEU A 357 9.86 1.18 -20.09
N THR A 358 10.85 1.89 -20.63
CA THR A 358 10.69 2.85 -21.74
C THR A 358 10.54 2.16 -23.10
#